data_AF-A0A9D6L4X3-F1
#
_entry.id   AF-A0A9D6L4X3-F1
#
_cell.length_a   1.000
_cell.length_b   1.000
_cell.length_c   1.000
_cell.angle_alpha   90.00
_cell.angle_beta   90.00
_cell.angle_gamma   90.00
#
_symmetry.space_group_name_H-M   'P 1'
#
loop_
_entity.id
_entity.type
_entity.pdbx_description
1 polymer ?
#
loop_
_entity_poly.entity_id
_entity_poly.type
_entity_poly.pdbx_seq_one_letter_code
_entity_poly.pdbx_strand_id
1 'polypeptide(L)'
;MRACRTTGEERKSSPALRRWWQQSLAALLMLLLCPAWSLAGDQSKKKGTPKPIPAAKLVWPPPPQRPRVRYVGEITGVEQFQGQQKKRSWMDRVAGVKETNAQTYLLKPYGVAADSRGRVYVADAANRLVFVFDQTNKKVEYRGHRASHRRLR
;
A
#
# COMPACT_ATOMS: atom_id res chain seq x y z
N MET A 1 -79.86 10.49 -16.99
CA MET A 1 -79.21 10.71 -18.29
C MET A 1 -77.90 9.93 -18.34
N ARG A 2 -77.49 9.53 -19.55
CA ARG A 2 -76.75 8.31 -19.91
C ARG A 2 -75.32 8.18 -19.38
N ALA A 3 -74.93 6.91 -19.23
CA ALA A 3 -73.57 6.42 -19.05
C ALA A 3 -72.66 6.70 -20.26
N CYS A 4 -71.36 6.84 -20.00
CA CYS A 4 -70.31 6.60 -21.00
C CYS A 4 -69.09 6.00 -20.28
N ARG A 5 -68.92 4.68 -20.39
CA ARG A 5 -67.65 3.98 -20.11
C ARG A 5 -67.06 3.60 -21.46
N THR A 6 -65.89 4.14 -21.77
CA THR A 6 -65.10 3.79 -22.95
C THR A 6 -64.47 2.41 -22.73
N THR A 7 -64.74 1.48 -23.64
CA THR A 7 -64.17 0.13 -23.68
C THR A 7 -62.69 0.18 -24.06
N GLY A 8 -61.87 -0.60 -23.36
CA GLY A 8 -60.44 -0.75 -23.63
C GLY A 8 -60.16 -1.66 -24.82
N GLU A 9 -59.10 -1.34 -25.56
CA GLU A 9 -58.57 -2.13 -26.66
C GLU A 9 -57.14 -2.55 -26.31
N GLU A 10 -56.98 -3.79 -25.84
CA GLU A 10 -55.69 -4.37 -25.48
C GLU A 10 -55.13 -5.15 -26.68
N ARG A 11 -54.17 -4.56 -27.41
CA ARG A 11 -53.44 -5.25 -28.49
C ARG A 11 -52.46 -6.25 -27.90
N LYS A 12 -52.74 -7.55 -28.08
CA LYS A 12 -51.85 -8.66 -27.71
C LYS A 12 -50.58 -8.63 -28.57
N SER A 13 -49.41 -8.44 -27.94
CA SER A 13 -48.09 -8.54 -28.57
C SER A 13 -47.69 -10.00 -28.82
N SER A 14 -47.39 -10.36 -30.06
CA SER A 14 -47.05 -11.72 -30.49
C SER A 14 -45.75 -12.26 -29.84
N PRO A 15 -45.72 -13.53 -29.38
CA PRO A 15 -44.61 -14.10 -28.60
C PRO A 15 -43.35 -14.45 -29.42
N ALA A 16 -43.38 -14.29 -30.75
CA ALA A 16 -42.28 -14.68 -31.64
C ALA A 16 -41.09 -13.69 -31.61
N LEU A 17 -41.33 -12.39 -31.49
CA LEU A 17 -40.26 -11.37 -31.44
C LEU A 17 -39.41 -11.46 -30.17
N ARG A 18 -39.98 -11.94 -29.06
CA ARG A 18 -39.29 -12.06 -27.77
C ARG A 18 -38.21 -13.14 -27.77
N ARG A 19 -38.41 -14.22 -28.54
CA ARG A 19 -37.45 -15.33 -28.62
C ARG A 19 -36.22 -14.98 -29.44
N TRP A 20 -36.38 -14.19 -30.51
CA TRP A 20 -35.27 -13.69 -31.32
C TRP A 20 -34.40 -12.69 -30.55
N TRP A 21 -35.03 -11.78 -29.78
CA TRP A 21 -34.30 -10.81 -28.95
C TRP A 21 -33.51 -11.47 -27.80
N GLN A 22 -34.07 -12.53 -27.19
CA GLN A 22 -33.39 -13.26 -26.11
C GLN A 22 -32.18 -14.06 -26.61
N GLN A 23 -32.23 -14.61 -27.83
CA GLN A 23 -31.13 -15.39 -28.40
C GLN A 23 -29.95 -14.50 -28.86
N SER A 24 -30.23 -13.31 -29.40
CA SER A 24 -29.18 -12.36 -29.81
C SER A 24 -28.44 -11.73 -28.62
N LEU A 25 -29.14 -11.44 -27.52
CA LEU A 25 -28.52 -10.88 -26.31
C LEU A 25 -27.57 -11.86 -25.61
N ALA A 26 -27.90 -13.16 -25.59
CA ALA A 26 -27.07 -14.18 -24.95
C ALA A 26 -25.74 -14.42 -25.70
N ALA A 27 -25.74 -14.39 -27.03
CA ALA A 27 -24.53 -14.54 -27.84
C ALA A 27 -23.59 -13.33 -27.69
N LEU A 28 -24.14 -12.13 -27.56
CA LEU A 28 -23.37 -10.89 -27.36
C LEU A 28 -22.77 -10.82 -25.94
N LEU A 29 -23.47 -11.36 -24.94
CA LEU A 29 -22.96 -11.51 -23.57
C LEU A 29 -21.81 -12.54 -23.48
N MET A 30 -21.88 -13.65 -24.23
CA MET A 30 -20.81 -14.65 -24.28
C MET A 30 -19.56 -14.18 -25.03
N LEU A 31 -19.69 -13.27 -26.00
CA LEU A 31 -18.53 -12.64 -26.64
C LEU A 31 -17.86 -11.56 -25.75
N LEU A 32 -18.63 -10.90 -24.88
CA LEU A 32 -18.14 -9.89 -23.94
C LEU A 32 -17.51 -10.50 -22.66
N LEU A 33 -17.79 -11.76 -22.33
CA LEU A 33 -17.27 -12.45 -21.13
C LEU A 33 -16.04 -13.33 -21.35
N CYS A 34 -15.49 -13.40 -22.57
CA CYS A 34 -14.21 -14.05 -22.82
C CYS A 34 -13.08 -13.02 -22.69
N PRO A 35 -12.42 -12.86 -21.52
CA PRO A 35 -11.11 -12.24 -21.54
C PRO A 35 -10.23 -13.16 -22.39
N ALA A 36 -9.73 -12.63 -23.50
CA ALA A 36 -8.65 -13.22 -24.26
C ALA A 36 -7.43 -13.35 -23.33
N TRP A 37 -7.38 -14.46 -22.59
CA TRP A 37 -6.15 -15.03 -22.07
C TRP A 37 -5.33 -15.41 -23.29
N SER A 38 -4.53 -14.48 -23.79
CA SER A 38 -3.18 -14.69 -24.31
C SER A 38 -2.78 -13.47 -25.11
N LEU A 39 -1.93 -12.63 -24.54
CA LEU A 39 -0.76 -12.08 -25.22
C LEU A 39 0.17 -11.46 -24.16
N ALA A 40 1.40 -11.98 -24.17
CA ALA A 40 2.61 -11.41 -23.58
C ALA A 40 2.70 -11.39 -22.04
N GLY A 41 2.96 -12.57 -21.46
CA GLY A 41 3.77 -12.64 -20.24
C GLY A 41 5.22 -12.24 -20.57
N ASP A 42 5.57 -10.97 -20.40
CA ASP A 42 6.95 -10.50 -20.40
C ASP A 42 7.64 -11.03 -19.13
N GLN A 43 8.47 -12.06 -19.30
CA GLN A 43 9.31 -12.63 -18.25
C GLN A 43 10.48 -11.69 -17.99
N SER A 44 10.22 -10.60 -17.27
CA SER A 44 11.30 -9.74 -16.80
C SER A 44 12.23 -10.58 -15.90
N LYS A 45 13.43 -10.88 -16.41
CA LYS A 45 14.51 -11.51 -15.67
C LYS A 45 14.76 -10.73 -14.37
N LYS A 46 14.35 -11.30 -13.24
CA LYS A 46 14.75 -10.81 -11.91
C LYS A 46 16.27 -10.96 -11.79
N LYS A 47 17.01 -9.85 -11.92
CA LYS A 47 18.44 -9.79 -11.58
C LYS A 47 18.59 -10.27 -10.13
N GLY A 48 19.36 -11.34 -9.95
CA GLY A 48 19.59 -11.96 -8.65
C GLY A 48 20.14 -10.94 -7.67
N THR A 49 19.39 -10.71 -6.59
CA THR A 49 19.92 -10.07 -5.40
C THR A 49 21.08 -10.91 -4.87
N PRO A 50 22.20 -10.30 -4.43
CA PRO A 50 23.29 -11.05 -3.81
C PRO A 50 22.75 -11.89 -2.64
N LYS A 51 23.10 -13.18 -2.66
CA LYS A 51 22.70 -14.19 -1.69
C LYS A 51 22.95 -13.65 -0.28
N PRO A 52 21.92 -13.47 0.58
CA PRO A 52 22.13 -13.02 1.95
C PRO A 52 23.05 -14.02 2.64
N ILE A 53 24.18 -13.55 3.15
CA ILE A 53 25.01 -14.32 4.08
C ILE A 53 24.05 -14.79 5.18
N PRO A 54 24.00 -16.08 5.52
CA PRO A 54 23.05 -16.59 6.50
C PRO A 54 23.28 -15.86 7.83
N ALA A 55 22.39 -14.92 8.16
CA ALA A 55 22.41 -14.09 9.36
C ALA A 55 22.35 -14.91 10.67
N ALA A 56 22.16 -16.23 10.55
CA ALA A 56 21.87 -17.15 11.64
C ALA A 56 23.02 -17.36 12.64
N LYS A 57 24.23 -16.79 12.45
CA LYS A 57 25.30 -16.92 13.45
C LYS A 57 26.37 -15.83 13.45
N LEU A 58 25.99 -14.57 13.18
CA LEU A 58 26.91 -13.45 13.40
C LEU A 58 26.98 -13.15 14.90
N VAL A 59 27.83 -13.91 15.58
CA VAL A 59 28.03 -13.86 17.02
C VAL A 59 29.50 -13.59 17.30
N TRP A 60 29.76 -12.62 18.17
CA TRP A 60 31.09 -12.17 18.52
C TRP A 60 31.34 -12.33 20.03
N PRO A 61 32.52 -12.78 20.47
CA PRO A 61 33.60 -13.40 19.68
C PRO A 61 33.15 -14.75 19.06
N PRO A 62 33.84 -15.26 18.02
CA PRO A 62 33.51 -16.56 17.46
C PRO A 62 33.71 -17.69 18.49
N PRO A 63 32.94 -18.79 18.41
CA PRO A 63 33.17 -19.97 19.26
C PRO A 63 34.62 -20.46 19.09
N PRO A 64 35.30 -20.97 20.14
CA PRO A 64 34.78 -21.49 21.43
C PRO A 64 34.65 -20.47 22.55
N GLN A 65 34.99 -19.20 22.32
CA GLN A 65 34.87 -18.16 23.34
C GLN A 65 33.39 -17.87 23.64
N ARG A 66 33.06 -17.53 24.90
CA ARG A 66 31.68 -17.22 25.28
C ARG A 66 31.18 -15.99 24.50
N PRO A 67 30.07 -16.12 23.74
CA PRO A 67 29.57 -15.04 22.90
C PRO A 67 29.04 -13.88 23.74
N ARG A 68 29.37 -12.64 23.35
CA ARG A 68 28.99 -11.41 24.07
C ARG A 68 27.99 -10.56 23.29
N VAL A 69 28.14 -10.50 21.97
CA VAL A 69 27.29 -9.72 21.08
C VAL A 69 26.74 -10.65 20.01
N ARG A 70 25.44 -10.59 19.77
CA ARG A 70 24.79 -11.27 18.66
C ARG A 70 24.10 -10.25 17.77
N TYR A 71 24.17 -10.48 16.47
CA TYR A 71 23.33 -9.76 15.54
C TYR A 71 21.86 -10.16 15.72
N VAL A 72 20.99 -9.18 15.86
CA VAL A 72 19.54 -9.38 16.02
C VAL A 72 18.79 -8.99 14.73
N GLY A 73 19.27 -7.96 14.03
CA GLY A 73 18.67 -7.43 12.82
C GLY A 73 19.22 -6.05 12.48
N GLU A 74 18.72 -5.48 11.40
CA GLU A 74 19.11 -4.17 10.90
C GLU A 74 17.87 -3.35 10.55
N ILE A 75 17.89 -2.08 10.97
CA ILE A 75 16.85 -1.10 10.67
C ILE A 75 17.41 -0.21 9.56
N THR A 76 17.01 -0.46 8.32
CA THR A 76 17.48 0.31 7.16
C THR A 76 16.61 1.52 6.85
N GLY A 77 15.35 1.49 7.27
CA GLY A 77 14.40 2.56 6.99
C GLY A 77 13.05 2.32 7.65
N VAL A 78 12.16 3.29 7.48
CA VAL A 78 10.84 3.24 8.13
C VAL A 78 9.89 2.26 7.46
N GLU A 79 10.17 1.83 6.21
CA GLU A 79 9.30 0.92 5.45
C GLU A 79 9.08 -0.40 6.18
N GLN A 80 10.10 -0.90 6.88
CA GLN A 80 10.02 -2.13 7.68
C GLN A 80 8.98 -2.03 8.82
N PHE A 81 8.65 -0.82 9.23
CA PHE A 81 7.77 -0.51 10.35
C PHE A 81 6.44 0.12 9.89
N GLN A 82 6.30 0.50 8.62
CA GLN A 82 5.09 1.11 8.10
C GLN A 82 4.11 0.05 7.61
N GLY A 83 3.58 -0.75 8.53
CA GLY A 83 2.56 -1.76 8.23
C GLY A 83 1.23 -1.18 7.74
N GLN A 84 0.99 0.13 7.87
CA GLN A 84 -0.26 0.80 7.52
C GLN A 84 0.04 2.25 7.12
N GLN A 85 0.67 2.48 5.97
CA GLN A 85 0.58 3.80 5.34
C GLN A 85 -0.89 4.14 5.16
N LYS A 86 -1.35 5.29 5.66
CA LYS A 86 -2.73 5.74 5.45
C LYS A 86 -2.95 5.78 3.95
N LYS A 87 -3.76 4.86 3.42
CA LYS A 87 -4.14 4.90 2.01
C LYS A 87 -4.84 6.24 1.80
N ARG A 88 -4.34 7.04 0.86
CA ARG A 88 -4.95 8.32 0.50
C ARG A 88 -6.46 8.16 0.34
N SER A 89 -7.22 8.97 1.07
CA SER A 89 -8.66 9.01 0.90
C SER A 89 -8.98 9.50 -0.51
N TRP A 90 -10.10 9.06 -1.08
CA TRP A 90 -10.53 9.55 -2.39
C TRP A 90 -10.71 11.08 -2.39
N MET A 91 -11.10 11.65 -1.24
CA MET A 91 -11.25 13.09 -1.03
C MET A 91 -9.89 13.82 -1.10
N ASP A 92 -8.81 13.22 -0.59
CA ASP A 92 -7.46 13.81 -0.65
C ASP A 92 -6.98 13.96 -2.10
N ARG A 93 -7.42 13.03 -2.98
CA ARG A 93 -7.12 13.10 -4.42
C ARG A 93 -7.86 14.24 -5.10
N VAL A 94 -9.14 14.45 -4.79
CA VAL A 94 -9.95 15.53 -5.37
C VAL A 94 -9.51 16.90 -4.86
N ALA A 95 -9.15 16.99 -3.58
CA ALA A 95 -8.66 18.22 -2.97
C ALA A 95 -7.21 18.60 -3.38
N GLY A 96 -6.54 17.77 -4.20
CA GLY A 96 -5.17 18.02 -4.64
C GLY A 96 -4.14 18.01 -3.51
N VAL A 97 -4.45 17.36 -2.38
CA VAL A 97 -3.55 17.32 -1.23
C VAL A 97 -2.35 16.43 -1.57
N LYS A 98 -1.20 17.05 -1.80
CA LYS A 98 0.07 16.33 -1.88
C LYS A 98 0.51 16.02 -0.46
N GLU A 99 0.51 14.74 -0.09
CA GLU A 99 1.19 14.32 1.14
C GLU A 99 2.65 14.75 1.01
N THR A 100 3.08 15.63 1.90
CA THR A 100 4.49 15.93 2.06
C THR A 100 5.13 14.63 2.55
N ASN A 101 5.93 13.97 1.70
CA ASN A 101 6.66 12.75 2.06
C ASN A 101 7.18 12.86 3.50
N ALA A 102 6.56 12.10 4.41
CA ALA A 102 7.16 11.83 5.69
C ALA A 102 8.44 11.07 5.36
N GLN A 103 9.59 11.57 5.81
CA GLN A 103 10.87 11.09 5.31
C GLN A 103 10.99 9.58 5.57
N THR A 104 11.10 8.80 4.50
CA THR A 104 11.04 7.34 4.57
C THR A 104 12.40 6.71 4.91
N TYR A 105 13.49 7.47 4.79
CA TYR A 105 14.84 6.93 4.91
C TYR A 105 15.68 7.73 5.91
N LEU A 106 16.55 7.00 6.61
CA LEU A 106 17.63 7.57 7.39
C LEU A 106 18.72 8.04 6.40
N LEU A 107 19.11 9.30 6.49
CA LEU A 107 20.13 9.91 5.65
C LEU A 107 21.48 9.91 6.36
N LYS A 108 21.54 10.48 7.57
CA LYS A 108 22.77 10.58 8.36
C LYS A 108 22.47 10.36 9.85
N PRO A 109 22.21 9.10 10.26
CA PRO A 109 22.03 8.76 11.66
C PRO A 109 23.35 9.01 12.41
N TYR A 110 23.27 9.76 13.50
CA TYR A 110 24.43 10.12 14.32
C TYR A 110 24.39 9.50 15.71
N GLY A 111 23.20 9.44 16.33
CA GLY A 111 23.03 8.90 17.67
C GLY A 111 21.89 7.89 17.73
N VAL A 112 22.06 6.88 18.57
CA VAL A 112 21.03 5.88 18.87
C VAL A 112 20.86 5.75 20.38
N ALA A 113 19.62 5.63 20.84
CA ALA A 113 19.28 5.33 22.23
C ALA A 113 18.10 4.37 22.28
N ALA A 114 18.02 3.56 23.33
CA ALA A 114 16.92 2.62 23.54
C ALA A 114 16.22 2.91 24.87
N ASP A 115 14.90 2.81 24.89
CA ASP A 115 14.07 2.89 26.10
C ASP A 115 13.79 1.48 26.65
N SER A 116 13.51 1.39 27.94
CA SER A 116 13.11 0.15 28.64
C SER A 116 11.89 -0.54 28.02
N ARG A 117 11.03 0.22 27.33
CA ARG A 117 9.87 -0.27 26.58
C ARG A 117 10.20 -0.89 25.21
N GLY A 118 11.49 -0.96 24.84
CA GLY A 118 11.93 -1.54 23.57
C GLY A 118 11.78 -0.61 22.36
N ARG A 119 11.65 0.70 22.59
CA ARG A 119 11.65 1.71 21.51
C ARG A 119 13.07 2.18 21.24
N VAL A 120 13.40 2.34 19.97
CA VAL A 120 14.73 2.79 19.52
C VAL A 120 14.60 4.20 18.95
N TYR A 121 15.39 5.12 19.50
CA TYR A 121 15.48 6.51 19.10
C TYR A 121 16.73 6.69 18.24
N VAL A 122 16.57 7.24 17.05
CA VAL A 122 17.66 7.51 16.12
C VAL A 122 17.65 8.99 15.75
N ALA A 123 18.70 9.71 16.12
CA ALA A 123 18.89 11.10 15.76
C ALA A 123 19.56 11.20 14.39
N ASP A 124 18.87 11.79 13.41
CA ASP A 124 19.37 11.98 12.06
C ASP A 124 19.65 13.46 11.79
N ALA A 125 20.92 13.79 11.66
CA ALA A 125 21.39 15.15 11.49
C ALA A 125 20.98 15.75 10.15
N ALA A 126 20.96 14.95 9.07
CA ALA A 126 20.60 15.42 7.73
C ALA A 126 19.10 15.67 7.64
N ASN A 127 18.29 14.81 8.26
CA ASN A 127 16.85 14.98 8.30
C ASN A 127 16.38 16.03 9.31
N ARG A 128 17.23 16.44 10.26
CA ARG A 128 16.90 17.33 11.39
C ARG A 128 15.70 16.82 12.18
N LEU A 129 15.60 15.49 12.28
CA LEU A 129 14.50 14.78 12.92
C LEU A 129 15.08 13.63 13.75
N VAL A 130 14.37 13.31 14.84
CA VAL A 130 14.60 12.11 15.62
C VAL A 130 13.51 11.10 15.24
N PHE A 131 13.94 9.95 14.73
CA PHE A 131 13.08 8.82 14.43
C PHE A 131 12.91 7.97 15.68
N VAL A 132 11.67 7.60 16.00
CA VAL A 132 11.35 6.70 17.12
C VAL A 132 10.73 5.45 16.52
N PHE A 133 11.49 4.36 16.53
CA PHE A 133 11.07 3.06 16.04
C PHE A 133 10.49 2.24 17.20
N ASP A 134 9.21 1.86 17.07
CA ASP A 134 8.56 0.90 17.94
C ASP A 134 8.46 -0.43 17.20
N GLN A 135 9.31 -1.37 17.60
CA GLN A 135 9.36 -2.71 16.98
C GLN A 135 8.19 -3.59 17.39
N THR A 136 7.64 -3.39 18.60
CA THR A 136 6.51 -4.16 19.12
C THR A 136 5.24 -3.78 18.37
N ASN A 137 4.96 -2.48 18.26
CA ASN A 137 3.75 -1.98 17.61
C ASN A 137 3.90 -1.80 16.09
N LYS A 138 5.09 -2.02 15.53
CA LYS A 138 5.44 -1.72 14.13
C LYS A 138 4.98 -0.32 13.76
N LYS A 139 5.51 0.68 14.46
CA LYS A 139 5.20 2.10 14.24
C LYS A 139 6.47 2.93 14.26
N VAL A 140 6.43 4.04 13.53
CA VAL A 140 7.49 5.05 13.54
C VAL A 140 6.88 6.39 13.87
N GLU A 141 7.41 7.04 14.90
CA GLU A 141 7.12 8.45 15.19
C GLU A 141 8.31 9.32 14.79
N TYR A 142 8.02 10.58 14.46
CA TYR A 142 9.03 11.57 14.12
C TYR A 142 8.94 12.70 15.13
N ARG A 143 10.08 13.06 15.73
CA ARG A 143 10.18 14.19 16.67
C ARG A 143 11.14 15.23 16.13
N GLY A 144 10.69 16.47 16.08
CA GLY A 144 11.48 17.62 15.63
C GLY A 144 10.64 18.64 14.88
N HIS A 145 11.06 19.90 14.90
CA HIS A 145 10.35 20.97 14.22
C HIS A 145 10.90 21.14 12.80
N ARG A 146 10.07 20.92 11.78
CA ARG A 146 10.35 21.49 10.46
C ARG A 146 10.16 23.00 10.58
N ALA A 147 11.12 23.77 10.08
CA ALA A 147 10.86 25.15 9.72
C ALA A 147 9.76 25.10 8.64
N SER A 148 8.51 25.33 9.05
CA SER A 148 7.46 25.66 8.12
C SER A 148 7.96 26.88 7.36
N HIS A 149 7.99 26.80 6.03
CA HIS A 149 8.33 27.94 5.17
C HIS A 149 7.56 29.15 5.71
N ARG A 150 8.24 30.08 6.39
CA ARG A 150 7.69 31.39 6.73
C ARG A 150 7.50 32.03 5.37
N ARG A 151 6.27 32.01 4.86
CA ARG A 151 5.88 32.73 3.66
C ARG A 151 6.16 34.20 3.97
N LEU A 152 7.32 34.70 3.57
CA LEU A 152 7.60 36.12 3.59
C LEU A 152 6.57 36.73 2.62
N ARG A 153 5.71 37.57 3.18
CA ARG A 153 4.71 38.34 2.45
C ARG A 153 5.41 39.44 1.67
#